data_AF-X1JDJ1-F1
#
_entry.id   AF-X1JDJ1-F1
#
_cell.length_a   1.000
_cell.length_b   1.000
_cell.length_c   1.000
_cell.angle_alpha   90.00
_cell.angle_beta   90.00
_cell.angle_gamma   90.00
#
_symmetry.space_group_name_H-M   'P 1'
#
loop_
_entity.id
_entity.type
_entity.pdbx_description
1 polymer ?
#
loop_
_entity_poly.entity_id
_entity_poly.type
_entity_poly.pdbx_seq_one_letter_code
_entity_poly.pdbx_strand_id
1 'polypeptide(L)'
;MKISLLTDAPGHNLALMKLSTYHKKASDEVKLNMPLWPADYRYGSYIFENGIRFGDQERGGIGANPKIKLPEEIEKLMPDYSLFNLDHSLGYTYRYCPRNV
;
A
#
# COMPACT_ATOMS: atom_id res chain seq x y z
N MET A 1 -0.35 -4.19 -16.57
CA MET A 1 -1.57 -4.51 -15.80
C MET A 1 -2.04 -3.24 -15.08
N LYS A 2 -3.32 -3.21 -14.70
CA LYS A 2 -3.94 -2.15 -13.90
C LYS A 2 -4.01 -2.58 -12.44
N ILE A 3 -3.30 -1.85 -11.57
CA ILE A 3 -3.11 -2.19 -10.16
C ILE A 3 -3.78 -1.14 -9.29
N SER A 4 -4.80 -1.55 -8.53
CA SER A 4 -5.47 -0.67 -7.56
C SER A 4 -4.85 -0.85 -6.18
N LEU A 5 -4.46 0.25 -5.55
CA LEU A 5 -3.98 0.28 -4.17
C LEU A 5 -5.06 0.89 -3.29
N LEU A 6 -5.47 0.20 -2.24
CA LEU A 6 -6.54 0.61 -1.34
C LEU A 6 -6.00 0.83 0.07
N THR A 7 -6.40 1.92 0.70
CA THR A 7 -6.08 2.19 2.11
C THR A 7 -7.14 3.04 2.78
N ASP A 8 -7.37 2.77 4.06
CA ASP A 8 -8.14 3.59 4.99
C ASP A 8 -7.26 4.57 5.79
N ALA A 9 -5.95 4.54 5.55
CA ALA A 9 -5.02 5.44 6.22
C ALA A 9 -5.35 6.88 5.83
N PRO A 10 -5.45 7.81 6.81
CA PRO A 10 -5.71 9.21 6.52
C PRO A 10 -4.52 9.92 5.85
N GLY A 11 -3.37 9.24 5.73
CA GLY A 11 -2.21 9.76 5.03
C GLY A 11 -1.33 8.66 4.44
N HIS A 12 -0.03 8.90 4.46
CA HIS A 12 0.95 8.16 3.67
C HIS A 12 1.18 6.72 4.14
N ASN A 13 1.16 5.78 3.20
CA ASN A 13 1.39 4.37 3.47
C ASN A 13 2.65 3.87 2.76
N LEU A 14 3.68 3.55 3.53
CA LEU A 14 4.99 3.14 3.01
C LEU A 14 4.93 1.82 2.24
N ALA A 15 4.10 0.87 2.68
CA ALA A 15 4.00 -0.43 2.02
C ALA A 15 3.39 -0.29 0.62
N LEU A 16 2.35 0.53 0.49
CA LEU A 16 1.71 0.82 -0.80
C LEU A 16 2.63 1.62 -1.73
N MET A 17 3.42 2.55 -1.21
CA MET A 17 4.43 3.26 -2.01
C MET A 17 5.49 2.31 -2.60
N LYS A 18 5.91 1.29 -1.85
CA LYS A 18 6.87 0.28 -2.33
C LYS A 18 6.24 -0.66 -3.36
N LEU A 19 5.00 -1.10 -3.13
CA LEU A 19 4.22 -1.84 -4.12
C LEU A 19 4.03 -1.06 -5.42
N SER A 20 3.75 0.24 -5.32
CA SER A 20 3.63 1.10 -6.49
C SER A 20 4.94 1.16 -7.29
N THR A 21 6.08 1.26 -6.60
CA THR A 21 7.40 1.22 -7.27
C THR A 21 7.64 -0.11 -7.98
N TYR A 22 7.31 -1.22 -7.34
CA TYR A 22 7.47 -2.55 -7.92
C TYR A 22 6.68 -2.69 -9.23
N HIS A 23 5.40 -2.30 -9.22
CA HIS A 23 4.53 -2.37 -10.39
C HIS A 23 4.90 -1.36 -11.47
N LYS A 24 5.22 -0.12 -11.10
CA LYS A 24 5.69 0.88 -12.07
C LYS A 24 6.97 0.44 -12.78
N LYS A 25 7.87 -0.29 -12.12
CA LYS A 25 9.06 -0.88 -12.77
C LYS A 25 8.70 -1.95 -13.81
N ALA A 26 7.58 -2.64 -13.63
CA ALA A 26 7.04 -3.58 -14.60
C ALA A 26 6.18 -2.91 -15.70
N SER A 27 6.17 -1.57 -15.77
CA SER A 27 5.30 -0.78 -16.66
C SER A 27 3.81 -0.99 -16.41
N ASP A 28 3.42 -1.35 -15.18
CA ASP A 28 2.03 -1.42 -14.78
C ASP A 28 1.47 -0.04 -14.44
N GLU A 29 0.17 0.15 -14.70
CA GLU A 29 -0.56 1.33 -14.28
C GLU A 29 -1.01 1.16 -12.83
N VAL A 30 -0.69 2.12 -11.97
CA VAL A 30 -1.01 2.07 -10.53
C VAL A 30 -1.92 3.24 -10.15
N LYS A 31 -3.01 2.97 -9.43
CA LYS A 31 -3.94 4.00 -8.92
C LYS A 31 -4.24 3.77 -7.45
N LEU A 32 -4.23 4.85 -6.66
CA LEU A 32 -4.55 4.82 -5.24
C LEU A 32 -6.02 5.19 -5.01
N ASN A 33 -6.74 4.37 -4.22
CA ASN A 33 -8.08 4.62 -3.71
C ASN A 33 -9.09 5.05 -4.79
N MET A 34 -9.04 4.45 -5.99
CA MET A 34 -9.94 4.78 -7.10
C MET A 34 -10.97 3.64 -7.31
N PRO A 35 -12.16 3.70 -6.69
CA PRO A 35 -13.09 2.56 -6.65
C PRO A 35 -13.74 2.24 -8.00
N LEU A 36 -13.94 3.28 -8.82
CA LEU A 36 -14.57 3.18 -10.14
C LEU A 36 -13.63 2.68 -11.23
N TRP A 37 -12.37 2.39 -10.89
CA TRP A 37 -11.38 1.97 -11.87
C TRP A 37 -11.29 0.45 -11.97
N PRO A 38 -11.52 -0.13 -13.16
CA PRO A 38 -11.35 -1.57 -13.35
C PRO A 38 -9.87 -1.91 -13.30
N ALA A 39 -9.45 -2.52 -12.20
CA ALA A 39 -8.11 -3.01 -11.98
C ALA A 39 -8.06 -4.53 -12.13
N ASP A 40 -6.97 -5.02 -12.72
CA ASP A 40 -6.66 -6.44 -12.87
C ASP A 40 -6.27 -7.06 -11.52
N TYR A 41 -5.62 -6.27 -10.67
CA TYR A 41 -5.21 -6.69 -9.32
C TYR A 41 -5.37 -5.55 -8.31
N ARG A 42 -5.72 -5.89 -7.06
CA ARG A 42 -5.95 -4.93 -5.99
C ARG A 42 -5.24 -5.35 -4.71
N TYR A 43 -4.41 -4.43 -4.20
CA TYR A 43 -3.77 -4.54 -2.89
C TYR A 43 -4.49 -3.65 -1.88
N GLY A 44 -4.71 -4.15 -0.67
CA GLY A 44 -5.26 -3.40 0.45
C GLY A 44 -4.26 -3.24 1.59
N SER A 45 -4.18 -2.07 2.19
CA SER A 45 -3.49 -1.87 3.46
C SER A 45 -4.37 -1.09 4.42
N TYR A 46 -4.83 -1.76 5.48
CA TYR A 46 -5.82 -1.21 6.39
C TYR A 46 -5.30 -1.05 7.82
N ILE A 47 -5.65 0.07 8.43
CA ILE A 47 -5.40 0.37 9.84
C ILE A 47 -6.56 -0.17 10.68
N PHE A 48 -7.79 -0.03 10.21
CA PHE A 48 -9.00 -0.41 10.92
C PHE A 48 -9.63 -1.64 10.27
N GLU A 49 -10.10 -2.58 11.09
CA GLU A 49 -10.81 -3.78 10.61
C GLU A 49 -12.06 -3.41 9.78
N ASN A 50 -12.76 -2.34 10.17
CA ASN A 50 -13.92 -1.82 9.45
C ASN A 50 -13.55 -1.12 8.12
N GLY A 51 -12.26 -0.85 7.88
CA GLY A 51 -11.77 -0.21 6.66
C GLY A 51 -11.59 -1.17 5.49
N ILE A 52 -11.68 -2.48 5.72
CA ILE A 52 -11.50 -3.51 4.70
C ILE A 52 -12.56 -3.32 3.61
N ARG A 53 -12.10 -3.03 2.38
CA ARG A 53 -12.97 -2.84 1.21
C ARG A 53 -13.12 -4.16 0.45
N PHE A 54 -14.32 -4.45 -0.03
CA PHE A 54 -14.58 -5.66 -0.81
C PHE A 54 -13.79 -5.69 -2.13
N GLY A 55 -13.17 -6.84 -2.41
CA GLY A 55 -12.55 -7.16 -3.70
C GLY A 55 -11.05 -6.92 -3.78
N ASP A 56 -10.36 -6.78 -2.65
CA ASP A 56 -8.91 -6.89 -2.54
C ASP A 56 -8.45 -8.35 -2.66
N GLN A 57 -7.41 -8.60 -3.46
CA GLN A 57 -6.82 -9.94 -3.62
C GLN A 57 -5.76 -10.20 -2.57
N GLU A 58 -4.99 -9.18 -2.22
CA GLU A 58 -3.99 -9.22 -1.16
C GLU A 58 -4.19 -8.06 -0.20
N ARG A 59 -4.09 -8.33 1.11
CA ARG A 59 -4.28 -7.32 2.15
C ARG A 59 -3.26 -7.42 3.27
N GLY A 60 -2.84 -6.26 3.78
CA GLY A 60 -1.97 -6.13 4.93
C GLY A 60 -2.40 -4.98 5.85
N GLY A 61 -1.54 -4.64 6.80
CA GLY A 61 -1.82 -3.63 7.81
C GLY A 61 -2.38 -4.24 9.10
N ILE A 62 -2.43 -3.42 10.15
CA ILE A 62 -2.79 -3.86 11.50
C ILE A 62 -4.27 -4.27 11.59
N GLY A 63 -5.15 -3.64 10.81
CA GLY A 63 -6.56 -3.98 10.73
C GLY A 63 -6.86 -5.24 9.90
N ALA A 64 -5.86 -5.85 9.26
CA ALA A 64 -6.02 -7.13 8.56
C ALA A 64 -5.24 -8.25 9.25
N ASN A 65 -3.91 -8.18 9.22
CA ASN A 65 -3.05 -9.08 9.97
C ASN A 65 -1.66 -8.43 10.14
N PRO A 66 -1.25 -8.08 11.38
CA PRO A 66 0.00 -7.39 11.64
C PRO A 66 1.26 -8.21 11.31
N LYS A 67 1.12 -9.55 11.14
CA LYS A 67 2.25 -10.43 10.80
C LYS A 67 2.58 -10.43 9.30
N ILE A 68 1.69 -9.93 8.45
CA ILE A 68 1.92 -9.87 7.01
C ILE A 68 3.06 -8.89 6.73
N LYS A 69 4.06 -9.37 6.00
CA LYS A 69 5.21 -8.58 5.57
C LYS A 69 5.24 -8.58 4.05
N LEU A 70 5.74 -7.47 3.49
CA LEU A 70 6.06 -7.44 2.07
C LEU A 70 7.19 -8.43 1.76
N PRO A 71 7.21 -9.02 0.56
CA PRO A 71 8.37 -9.75 0.05
C PRO A 71 9.63 -8.89 0.13
N GLU A 72 10.77 -9.52 0.38
CA GLU A 72 12.03 -8.81 0.67
C GLU A 72 12.50 -7.95 -0.52
N GLU A 73 12.24 -8.41 -1.75
CA GLU A 73 12.53 -7.69 -2.98
C GLU A 73 11.72 -6.39 -3.12
N ILE A 74 10.48 -6.37 -2.63
CA ILE A 74 9.62 -5.18 -2.62
C ILE A 74 9.98 -4.29 -1.44
N GLU A 75 10.29 -4.90 -0.30
CA GLU A 75 10.65 -4.19 0.92
C GLU A 75 11.92 -3.35 0.76
N LYS A 76 12.88 -3.79 -0.07
CA LYS A 76 14.12 -3.05 -0.33
C LYS A 76 13.96 -1.92 -1.36
N LEU A 77 12.79 -1.77 -1.99
CA LEU A 77 12.57 -0.72 -2.98
C LEU A 77 12.44 0.65 -2.33
N MET A 78 12.91 1.67 -3.07
CA MET A 78 12.64 3.06 -2.76
C MET A 78 11.14 3.32 -2.86
N PRO A 79 10.51 3.97 -1.87
CA PRO A 79 9.08 4.29 -1.92
C PRO A 79 8.75 5.24 -3.07
N ASP A 80 7.60 5.01 -3.72
CA ASP A 80 7.05 5.96 -4.67
C ASP A 80 6.34 7.12 -3.96
N TYR A 81 7.07 8.20 -3.72
CA TYR A 81 6.54 9.42 -3.13
C TYR A 81 5.50 10.13 -4.03
N SER A 82 5.55 9.91 -5.34
CA SER A 82 4.58 10.48 -6.27
C SER A 82 3.17 9.91 -6.09
N LEU A 83 3.05 8.71 -5.51
CA LEU A 83 1.76 8.08 -5.23
C LEU A 83 0.85 8.95 -4.34
N PHE A 84 1.45 9.75 -3.46
CA PHE A 84 0.76 10.67 -2.55
C PHE A 84 1.10 12.15 -2.83
N ASN A 85 1.66 12.47 -4.01
CA ASN A 85 2.11 13.81 -4.39
C ASN A 85 3.07 14.45 -3.38
N LEU A 86 4.07 13.70 -2.91
CA LEU A 86 5.07 14.19 -1.96
C LEU A 86 6.40 14.53 -2.65
N ASP A 87 7.00 15.63 -2.20
CA ASP A 87 8.29 16.15 -2.65
C ASP A 87 9.40 16.01 -1.59
N HIS A 88 9.07 15.46 -0.41
CA HIS A 88 9.98 15.31 0.72
C HIS A 88 9.97 13.88 1.27
N SER A 89 11.05 13.52 1.96
CA SER A 89 11.15 12.23 2.65
C SER A 89 10.28 12.22 3.91
N LEU A 90 9.62 11.08 4.14
CA LEU A 90 8.78 10.88 5.32
C LEU A 90 9.55 10.21 6.46
N GLY A 91 9.52 10.84 7.64
CA GLY A 91 9.99 10.23 8.89
C GLY A 91 8.93 9.37 9.59
N TYR A 92 7.65 9.63 9.34
CA TYR A 92 6.51 8.89 9.91
C TYR A 92 5.55 8.46 8.81
N THR A 93 5.12 7.20 8.84
CA THR A 93 4.20 6.60 7.87
C THR A 93 3.20 5.71 8.59
N TYR A 94 2.03 5.48 8.00
CA TYR A 94 0.99 4.60 8.53
C TYR A 94 1.33 3.12 8.30
N ARG A 95 2.50 2.71 8.77
CA ARG A 95 2.97 1.33 8.76
C ARG A 95 2.85 0.72 10.16
N TYR A 96 2.55 -0.58 10.23
CA TYR A 96 2.60 -1.30 11.50
C TYR A 96 4.01 -1.21 12.11
N CYS A 97 4.10 -0.63 13.30
CA CYS A 97 5.30 -0.62 14.13
C CYS A 97 5.09 -1.63 15.27
N PRO A 98 5.68 -2.84 15.18
CA PRO A 98 5.66 -3.77 16.30
C PRO A 98 6.49 -3.16 17.44
N ARG A 99 5.83 -2.63 18.46
CA ARG A 99 6.49 -2.36 19.73
C ARG A 99 6.60 -3.68 20.47
N ASN A 100 7.83 -4.16 20.66
CA ASN A 100 8.10 -5.14 21.71
C ASN A 100 7.92 -4.38 23.04
N VAL A 101 6.77 -4.59 23.68
CA VAL A 101 6.59 -4.31 25.11
C VAL A 101 7.02 -5.56 25.89
#